data_AF-A0A5C8B093-F1
#
_entry.id   AF-A0A5C8B093-F1
#
_cell.length_a   1.000
_cell.length_b   1.000
_cell.length_c   1.000
_cell.angle_alpha   90.00
_cell.angle_beta   90.00
_cell.angle_gamma   90.00
#
_symmetry.space_group_name_H-M   'P 1'
#
loop_
_entity.id
_entity.type
_entity.pdbx_description
1 polymer ?
#
loop_
_entity_poly.entity_id
_entity_poly.type
_entity_poly.pdbx_seq_one_letter_code
_entity_poly.pdbx_strand_id
1 'polypeptide(L)'
;MKKLLIVLTLAAGISLNAFADNDDVTPIPPAPPAQFATDVASCEAVGAHLLVGTVEATPAYVGSKTIQPLVVDGKPQNQGILLSHTHILVQPLNDSNPADAYEIAADNVFAAGYDQAQPNKAVPAPLSSLQVGQVIEACGLTYSQTPFKGGSVFQANNGIHWVHSNDQPISPGHTTNGWLKEVDSSGNVGDNLEGASEYFCLWHSPTTDCNLPTDAPLVPYTPRSISIAQSALLPW
;
A
#
# COMPACT_ATOMS: atom_id res chain seq x y z
N MET A 1 39.39 22.36 64.71
CA MET A 1 38.78 23.57 64.13
C MET A 1 39.05 23.61 62.63
N LYS A 2 38.04 23.34 61.81
CA LYS A 2 37.86 23.90 60.45
C LYS A 2 36.48 23.48 59.96
N LYS A 3 35.63 24.49 59.74
CA LYS A 3 34.28 24.39 59.19
C LYS A 3 34.37 23.84 57.76
N LEU A 4 33.42 23.01 57.33
CA LEU A 4 33.06 22.97 55.92
C LEU A 4 31.56 23.10 55.77
N LEU A 5 31.23 24.14 55.02
CA LEU A 5 29.94 24.71 54.73
C LEU A 5 29.39 24.03 53.47
N ILE A 6 28.08 23.84 53.44
CA ILE A 6 27.31 23.37 52.29
C ILE A 6 27.45 24.35 51.13
N VAL A 7 27.66 23.83 49.91
CA VAL A 7 27.32 24.52 48.66
C VAL A 7 26.47 23.56 47.82
N LEU A 8 25.17 23.84 47.79
CA LEU A 8 24.24 23.38 46.77
C LEU A 8 24.40 24.34 45.58
N THR A 9 24.66 23.85 44.35
CA THR A 9 24.14 24.50 43.12
C THR A 9 24.35 23.65 41.87
N LEU A 10 23.21 23.41 41.20
CA LEU A 10 22.94 23.17 39.77
C LEU A 10 23.74 22.08 39.03
N ALA A 11 23.12 20.89 38.92
CA ALA A 11 23.34 20.00 37.79
C ALA A 11 22.61 20.57 36.56
N ALA A 12 23.30 21.35 35.73
CA ALA A 12 22.87 21.63 34.37
C ALA A 12 23.11 20.37 33.52
N GLY A 13 22.17 19.44 33.56
CA GLY A 13 22.07 18.36 32.57
C GLY A 13 21.38 18.90 31.33
N ILE A 14 22.13 19.59 30.46
CA ILE A 14 21.70 19.76 29.07
C ILE A 14 21.88 18.39 28.42
N SER A 15 20.83 17.58 28.42
CA SER A 15 20.73 16.44 27.51
C SER A 15 20.53 16.99 26.10
N LEU A 16 21.65 17.30 25.43
CA LEU A 16 21.73 17.28 23.97
C LEU A 16 21.72 15.80 23.55
N ASN A 17 20.55 15.16 23.66
CA ASN A 17 20.34 13.93 22.92
C ASN A 17 19.99 14.35 21.50
N ALA A 18 20.92 14.01 20.61
CA ALA A 18 20.82 14.10 19.17
C ALA A 18 19.45 13.63 18.68
N PHE A 19 19.00 14.26 17.60
CA PHE A 19 17.94 13.78 16.72
C PHE A 19 18.12 12.27 16.51
N ALA A 20 17.33 11.48 17.21
CA ALA A 20 17.10 10.10 16.84
C ALA A 20 16.29 10.19 15.56
N ASP A 21 16.91 9.75 14.46
CA ASP A 21 16.21 9.36 13.25
C ASP A 21 15.09 8.41 13.71
N ASN A 22 13.83 8.77 13.48
CA ASN A 22 12.72 7.92 13.84
C ASN A 22 12.82 6.68 12.95
N ASP A 23 13.24 5.55 13.50
CA ASP A 23 12.83 4.26 12.95
C ASP A 23 11.31 4.31 12.84
N ASP A 24 10.83 4.27 11.60
CA ASP A 24 9.45 4.52 11.18
C ASP A 24 8.49 3.63 12.00
N VAL A 25 7.77 4.21 12.96
CA VAL A 25 6.72 3.47 13.67
C VAL A 25 5.59 3.27 12.68
N THR A 26 5.41 2.02 12.23
CA THR A 26 4.28 1.65 11.38
C THR A 26 2.99 1.82 12.18
N PRO A 27 2.01 2.61 11.69
CA PRO A 27 0.80 2.87 12.44
C PRO A 27 -0.04 1.59 12.51
N ILE A 28 -0.37 1.15 13.71
CA ILE A 28 -1.21 -0.03 13.93
C ILE A 28 -2.68 0.39 13.86
N PRO A 29 -3.49 -0.16 12.94
CA PRO A 29 -4.91 0.15 12.86
C PRO A 29 -5.61 -0.18 14.19
N PRO A 30 -6.64 0.60 14.57
CA PRO A 30 -7.50 0.24 15.70
C PRO A 30 -8.02 -1.18 15.56
N ALA A 31 -8.04 -1.93 16.67
CA ALA A 31 -8.51 -3.31 16.67
C ALA A 31 -9.95 -3.38 16.10
N PRO A 32 -10.19 -4.19 15.05
CA PRO A 32 -11.50 -4.28 14.44
C PRO A 32 -12.50 -5.00 15.37
N PRO A 33 -13.81 -4.93 15.08
CA PRO A 33 -14.82 -5.70 15.80
C PRO A 33 -14.50 -7.21 15.87
N ALA A 34 -14.92 -7.87 16.94
CA ALA A 34 -14.49 -9.24 17.27
C ALA A 34 -14.81 -10.29 16.19
N GLN A 35 -15.79 -10.05 15.33
CA GLN A 35 -16.12 -10.95 14.22
C GLN A 35 -14.98 -11.07 13.18
N PHE A 36 -14.06 -10.11 13.10
CA PHE A 36 -12.92 -10.14 12.19
C PHE A 36 -11.68 -10.81 12.79
N ALA A 37 -11.77 -11.40 13.99
CA ALA A 37 -10.61 -11.97 14.69
C ALA A 37 -9.87 -13.04 13.88
N THR A 38 -10.57 -13.80 13.02
CA THR A 38 -9.92 -14.77 12.13
C THR A 38 -9.12 -14.07 11.03
N ASP A 39 -9.68 -13.03 10.39
CA ASP A 39 -8.99 -12.27 9.35
C ASP A 39 -7.79 -11.49 9.92
N VAL A 40 -7.90 -11.00 11.16
CA VAL A 40 -6.79 -10.40 11.91
C VAL A 40 -5.64 -11.40 12.02
N ALA A 41 -5.92 -12.60 12.53
CA ALA A 41 -4.90 -13.64 12.69
C ALA A 41 -4.28 -14.07 11.34
N SER A 42 -5.09 -14.15 10.28
CA SER A 42 -4.60 -14.44 8.93
C SER A 42 -3.70 -13.34 8.39
N CYS A 43 -4.01 -12.07 8.66
CA CYS A 43 -3.22 -10.94 8.20
C CYS A 43 -1.90 -10.82 8.97
N GLU A 44 -1.94 -11.03 10.28
CA GLU A 44 -0.74 -11.06 11.12
C GLU A 44 0.20 -12.22 10.77
N ALA A 45 -0.34 -13.36 10.33
CA ALA A 45 0.45 -14.53 9.92
C ALA A 45 1.36 -14.25 8.71
N VAL A 46 1.03 -13.24 7.91
CA VAL A 46 1.85 -12.77 6.78
C VAL A 46 2.65 -11.50 7.12
N GLY A 47 2.66 -11.09 8.40
CA GLY A 47 3.40 -9.93 8.89
C GLY A 47 2.77 -8.59 8.54
N ALA A 48 1.45 -8.57 8.35
CA ALA A 48 0.66 -7.40 7.95
C ALA A 48 -0.34 -7.00 9.05
N HIS A 49 -1.04 -5.88 8.83
CA HIS A 49 -2.10 -5.42 9.72
C HIS A 49 -3.44 -5.34 8.99
N LEU A 50 -4.50 -5.78 9.68
CA LEU A 50 -5.86 -5.68 9.17
C LEU A 50 -6.47 -4.34 9.57
N LEU A 51 -6.91 -3.57 8.57
CA LEU A 51 -7.79 -2.43 8.72
C LEU A 51 -9.21 -2.85 8.35
N VAL A 52 -10.18 -2.59 9.22
CA VAL A 52 -11.61 -2.67 8.88
C VAL A 52 -12.22 -1.31 9.11
N GLY A 53 -12.84 -0.76 8.07
CA GLY A 53 -13.31 0.62 8.10
C GLY A 53 -14.33 0.94 7.03
N THR A 54 -14.79 2.19 7.09
CA THR A 54 -15.78 2.73 6.17
C THR A 54 -15.08 3.60 5.13
N VAL A 55 -15.45 3.44 3.87
CA VAL A 55 -14.97 4.29 2.77
C VAL A 55 -15.53 5.71 2.95
N GLU A 56 -14.64 6.70 3.03
CA GLU A 56 -15.00 8.11 3.28
C GLU A 56 -15.10 8.93 1.99
N ALA A 57 -14.41 8.51 0.93
CA ALA A 57 -14.38 9.21 -0.35
C ALA A 57 -14.45 8.22 -1.52
N THR A 58 -14.99 8.69 -2.66
CA THR A 58 -14.96 7.91 -3.90
C THR A 58 -13.51 7.54 -4.26
N PRO A 59 -13.24 6.28 -4.62
CA PRO A 59 -11.90 5.85 -4.99
C PRO A 59 -11.30 6.72 -6.10
N ALA A 60 -10.02 7.04 -5.96
CA ALA A 60 -9.32 7.95 -6.84
C ALA A 60 -8.20 7.22 -7.61
N TYR A 61 -8.20 7.36 -8.93
CA TYR A 61 -7.13 6.82 -9.76
C TYR A 61 -5.89 7.70 -9.66
N VAL A 62 -4.73 7.08 -9.41
CA VAL A 62 -3.42 7.75 -9.41
C VAL A 62 -2.46 6.96 -10.29
N GLY A 63 -2.05 7.55 -11.41
CA GLY A 63 -0.98 7.01 -12.24
C GLY A 63 0.38 7.24 -11.59
N SER A 64 1.27 6.24 -11.63
CA SER A 64 2.63 6.36 -11.08
C SER A 64 3.68 6.29 -12.18
N LYS A 65 4.09 5.08 -12.58
CA LYS A 65 5.28 4.88 -13.41
C LYS A 65 5.07 3.77 -14.42
N THR A 66 5.52 3.98 -15.65
CA THR A 66 5.56 2.92 -16.66
C THR A 66 6.82 2.06 -16.50
N ILE A 67 6.64 0.77 -16.20
CA ILE A 67 7.69 -0.24 -16.37
C ILE A 67 7.97 -0.36 -17.86
N GLN A 68 9.25 -0.34 -18.23
CA GLN A 68 9.67 -0.44 -19.63
C GLN A 68 9.27 -1.80 -20.24
N PRO A 69 9.11 -1.87 -21.58
CA PRO A 69 8.97 -3.12 -22.29
C PRO A 69 9.98 -4.17 -21.85
N LEU A 70 9.52 -5.38 -21.54
CA LEU A 70 10.42 -6.54 -21.48
C LEU A 70 10.97 -6.77 -22.90
N VAL A 71 12.29 -6.80 -23.07
CA VAL A 71 12.93 -7.02 -24.38
C VAL A 71 13.69 -8.35 -24.35
N VAL A 72 13.29 -9.28 -25.21
CA VAL A 72 13.97 -10.57 -25.41
C VAL A 72 14.45 -10.63 -26.86
N ASP A 73 15.73 -10.94 -27.07
CA ASP A 73 16.39 -10.96 -28.39
C ASP A 73 16.15 -9.70 -29.25
N GLY A 74 16.15 -8.52 -28.60
CA GLY A 74 15.94 -7.24 -29.26
C GLY A 74 14.48 -6.96 -29.68
N LYS A 75 13.53 -7.81 -29.27
CA LYS A 75 12.10 -7.63 -29.54
C LYS A 75 11.33 -7.34 -28.25
N PRO A 76 10.49 -6.28 -28.21
CA PRO A 76 9.62 -6.02 -27.07
C PRO A 76 8.57 -7.13 -26.96
N GLN A 77 8.44 -7.70 -25.78
CA GLN A 77 7.46 -8.74 -25.42
C GLN A 77 6.17 -8.14 -24.85
N ASN A 78 6.21 -6.87 -24.43
CA ASN A 78 5.05 -6.09 -24.03
C ASN A 78 5.30 -4.61 -24.35
N GLN A 79 4.32 -3.73 -24.09
CA GLN A 79 4.40 -2.30 -24.43
C GLN A 79 4.84 -1.42 -23.26
N GLY A 80 5.37 -2.03 -22.21
CA GLY A 80 5.46 -1.42 -20.90
C GLY A 80 4.12 -1.43 -20.19
N ILE A 81 4.18 -1.43 -18.87
CA ILE A 81 3.00 -1.53 -17.99
C ILE A 81 3.00 -0.30 -17.11
N LEU A 82 1.91 0.47 -17.14
CA LEU A 82 1.73 1.56 -16.21
C LEU A 82 1.35 1.00 -14.84
N LEU A 83 2.27 1.12 -13.89
CA LEU A 83 1.91 1.00 -12.49
C LEU A 83 1.05 2.20 -12.11
N SER A 84 -0.14 1.90 -11.64
CA SER A 84 -1.12 2.86 -11.18
C SER A 84 -1.85 2.27 -10.00
N HIS A 85 -2.35 3.14 -9.14
CA HIS A 85 -3.05 2.75 -7.94
C HIS A 85 -4.47 3.32 -7.94
N THR A 86 -5.35 2.65 -7.21
CA THR A 86 -6.60 3.21 -6.72
C THR A 86 -6.40 3.56 -5.27
N HIS A 87 -6.55 4.84 -4.96
CA HIS A 87 -6.48 5.35 -3.62
C HIS A 87 -7.87 5.33 -2.99
N ILE A 88 -7.98 4.86 -1.75
CA ILE A 88 -9.24 4.75 -1.02
C ILE A 88 -9.04 5.32 0.39
N LEU A 89 -9.81 6.35 0.76
CA LEU A 89 -9.81 6.89 2.11
C LEU A 89 -10.75 6.08 3.01
N VAL A 90 -10.25 5.63 4.16
CA VAL A 90 -10.97 4.74 5.07
C VAL A 90 -10.89 5.23 6.52
N GLN A 91 -12.04 5.36 7.16
CA GLN A 91 -12.15 5.58 8.60
C GLN A 91 -12.31 4.22 9.33
N PRO A 92 -11.44 3.86 10.29
CA PRO A 92 -11.56 2.60 11.03
C PRO A 92 -12.89 2.48 11.81
N LEU A 93 -13.52 1.29 11.86
CA LEU A 93 -14.85 1.11 12.49
C LEU A 93 -14.91 1.39 14.01
N ASN A 94 -13.79 1.22 14.71
CA ASN A 94 -13.69 1.42 16.16
C ASN A 94 -12.93 2.70 16.53
N ASP A 95 -12.82 3.64 15.58
CA ASP A 95 -12.18 4.92 15.79
C ASP A 95 -12.98 6.02 15.13
N SER A 96 -13.28 7.06 15.90
CA SER A 96 -14.02 8.23 15.42
C SER A 96 -13.12 9.44 15.16
N ASN A 97 -11.81 9.33 15.40
CA ASN A 97 -10.87 10.40 15.13
C ASN A 97 -10.56 10.47 13.63
N PRO A 98 -10.93 11.54 12.92
CA PRO A 98 -10.64 11.67 11.49
C PRO A 98 -9.14 11.73 11.18
N ALA A 99 -8.31 12.12 12.16
CA ALA A 99 -6.86 12.18 11.98
C ALA A 99 -6.21 10.79 11.86
N ASP A 100 -6.95 9.74 12.25
CA ASP A 100 -6.51 8.35 12.25
C ASP A 100 -7.01 7.59 10.99
N ALA A 101 -7.59 8.30 10.02
CA ALA A 101 -7.96 7.74 8.74
C ALA A 101 -6.74 7.19 7.99
N TYR A 102 -6.98 6.13 7.22
CA TYR A 102 -6.00 5.45 6.39
C TYR A 102 -6.30 5.70 4.93
N GLU A 103 -5.26 5.96 4.14
CA GLU A 103 -5.34 5.90 2.69
C GLU A 103 -4.76 4.56 2.22
N ILE A 104 -5.62 3.75 1.61
CA ILE A 104 -5.25 2.51 0.95
C ILE A 104 -4.74 2.85 -0.44
N ALA A 105 -3.61 2.28 -0.85
CA ALA A 105 -3.16 2.24 -2.23
C ALA A 105 -3.31 0.82 -2.79
N ALA A 106 -4.37 0.60 -3.56
CA ALA A 106 -4.65 -0.65 -4.27
C ALA A 106 -3.96 -0.64 -5.64
N ASP A 107 -3.22 -1.68 -5.98
CA ASP A 107 -2.49 -1.81 -7.24
C ASP A 107 -3.47 -2.18 -8.36
N ASN A 108 -3.72 -1.25 -9.27
CA ASN A 108 -4.76 -1.41 -10.30
C ASN A 108 -4.55 -2.65 -11.16
N VAL A 109 -3.29 -3.05 -11.41
CA VAL A 109 -2.95 -4.24 -12.21
C VAL A 109 -3.50 -5.56 -11.63
N PHE A 110 -3.90 -5.60 -10.36
CA PHE A 110 -4.51 -6.79 -9.75
C PHE A 110 -6.04 -6.74 -9.69
N ALA A 111 -6.64 -5.63 -10.11
CA ALA A 111 -8.08 -5.56 -10.31
C ALA A 111 -8.46 -6.22 -11.64
N ALA A 112 -9.49 -7.07 -11.63
CA ALA A 112 -9.89 -7.85 -12.81
C ALA A 112 -10.28 -6.98 -14.03
N GLY A 113 -10.71 -5.74 -13.80
CA GLY A 113 -11.08 -4.76 -14.84
C GLY A 113 -9.93 -3.88 -15.31
N TYR A 114 -8.69 -4.15 -14.91
CA TYR A 114 -7.53 -3.44 -15.43
C TYR A 114 -7.34 -3.70 -16.93
N ASP A 115 -7.19 -2.62 -17.70
CA ASP A 115 -6.98 -2.67 -19.14
C ASP A 115 -5.66 -1.98 -19.50
N GLN A 116 -4.64 -2.78 -19.81
CA GLN A 116 -3.33 -2.27 -20.24
C GLN A 116 -3.40 -1.46 -21.54
N ALA A 117 -4.38 -1.69 -22.41
CA ALA A 117 -4.58 -0.89 -23.62
C ALA A 117 -5.13 0.51 -23.30
N GLN A 118 -5.69 0.69 -22.10
CA GLN A 118 -6.30 1.93 -21.64
C GLN A 118 -5.85 2.31 -20.23
N PRO A 119 -4.54 2.36 -19.97
CA PRO A 119 -4.03 2.35 -18.60
C PRO A 119 -4.35 3.65 -17.84
N ASN A 120 -4.74 4.72 -18.54
CA ASN A 120 -4.91 6.08 -18.02
C ASN A 120 -6.37 6.55 -17.85
N LYS A 121 -7.37 5.66 -17.77
CA LYS A 121 -8.76 6.08 -18.00
C LYS A 121 -9.70 6.09 -16.81
N ALA A 122 -9.50 5.28 -15.77
CA ALA A 122 -10.33 5.26 -14.57
C ALA A 122 -9.79 4.27 -13.54
N VAL A 123 -10.34 4.33 -12.32
CA VAL A 123 -10.31 3.21 -11.36
C VAL A 123 -10.88 1.96 -12.04
N PRO A 124 -10.18 0.82 -12.05
CA PRO A 124 -10.67 -0.42 -12.65
C PRO A 124 -11.75 -1.09 -11.79
N ALA A 125 -12.64 -1.86 -12.40
CA ALA A 125 -13.51 -2.76 -11.65
C ALA A 125 -12.68 -3.91 -11.03
N PRO A 126 -13.06 -4.45 -9.86
CA PRO A 126 -14.21 -4.06 -9.06
C PRO A 126 -13.95 -2.85 -8.14
N LEU A 127 -12.72 -2.34 -8.04
CA LEU A 127 -12.40 -1.19 -7.16
C LEU A 127 -13.28 0.04 -7.43
N SER A 128 -13.71 0.24 -8.67
CA SER A 128 -14.60 1.34 -9.07
C SER A 128 -16.02 1.25 -8.51
N SER A 129 -16.44 0.09 -7.99
CA SER A 129 -17.77 -0.07 -7.39
C SER A 129 -17.82 0.35 -5.93
N LEU A 130 -16.68 0.57 -5.27
CA LEU A 130 -16.65 0.99 -3.87
C LEU A 130 -17.34 2.34 -3.68
N GLN A 131 -18.24 2.41 -2.72
CA GLN A 131 -19.06 3.59 -2.44
C GLN A 131 -18.73 4.19 -1.07
N VAL A 132 -18.91 5.50 -0.94
CA VAL A 132 -18.85 6.17 0.37
C VAL A 132 -19.87 5.54 1.32
N GLY A 133 -19.45 5.25 2.54
CA GLY A 133 -20.25 4.56 3.56
C GLY A 133 -20.18 3.04 3.50
N GLN A 134 -19.55 2.46 2.46
CA GLN A 134 -19.35 1.01 2.38
C GLN A 134 -18.27 0.57 3.37
N VAL A 135 -18.49 -0.58 4.01
CA VAL A 135 -17.49 -1.19 4.87
C VAL A 135 -16.58 -2.08 4.03
N ILE A 136 -15.29 -1.97 4.26
CA ILE A 136 -14.26 -2.80 3.64
C ILE A 136 -13.28 -3.31 4.69
N GLU A 137 -12.63 -4.43 4.38
CA GLU A 137 -11.44 -4.86 5.08
C GLU A 137 -10.23 -4.86 4.15
N ALA A 138 -9.08 -4.45 4.68
CA ALA A 138 -7.82 -4.38 3.97
C ALA A 138 -6.71 -4.98 4.82
N CYS A 139 -6.05 -6.01 4.30
CA CYS A 139 -4.83 -6.55 4.88
C CYS A 139 -3.63 -6.10 4.05
N GLY A 140 -2.65 -5.49 4.71
CA GLY A 140 -1.46 -4.97 4.06
C GLY A 140 -0.44 -4.44 5.05
N LEU A 141 0.71 -4.02 4.54
CA LEU A 141 1.72 -3.35 5.37
C LEU A 141 1.28 -1.90 5.59
N THR A 142 1.44 -1.40 6.81
CA THR A 142 1.06 -0.03 7.15
C THR A 142 2.29 0.86 7.21
N TYR A 143 2.10 2.14 6.89
CA TYR A 143 3.16 3.14 6.93
C TYR A 143 2.60 4.49 7.38
N SER A 144 3.46 5.29 8.02
CA SER A 144 3.16 6.69 8.29
C SER A 144 3.43 7.49 7.03
N GLN A 145 2.59 8.48 6.73
CA GLN A 145 2.77 9.34 5.56
C GLN A 145 2.42 10.79 5.87
N THR A 146 2.94 11.69 5.03
CA THR A 146 2.51 13.09 5.06
C THR A 146 1.38 13.29 4.06
N PRO A 147 0.20 13.79 4.49
CA PRO A 147 -0.90 14.10 3.59
C PRO A 147 -0.46 14.85 2.34
N PHE A 148 -0.96 14.42 1.17
CA PHE A 148 -0.67 15.04 -0.14
C PHE A 148 0.79 15.03 -0.60
N LYS A 149 1.67 14.28 0.07
CA LYS A 149 2.99 13.96 -0.46
C LYS A 149 2.98 12.58 -1.07
N GLY A 150 3.89 12.36 -2.03
CA GLY A 150 4.19 11.00 -2.43
C GLY A 150 3.25 10.30 -3.39
N GLY A 151 2.21 10.99 -3.84
CA GLY A 151 1.13 10.37 -4.60
C GLY A 151 -0.11 10.09 -3.75
N SER A 152 -0.08 10.36 -2.43
CA SER A 152 -1.28 10.51 -1.62
C SER A 152 -2.20 11.57 -2.24
N VAL A 153 -3.49 11.26 -2.33
CA VAL A 153 -4.55 12.16 -2.81
C VAL A 153 -5.52 12.55 -1.72
N PHE A 154 -5.47 11.87 -0.57
CA PHE A 154 -6.34 12.16 0.56
C PHE A 154 -5.57 12.75 1.73
N GLN A 155 -6.31 13.37 2.65
CA GLN A 155 -5.74 13.93 3.87
C GLN A 155 -5.62 12.85 4.96
N ALA A 156 -4.75 11.85 4.74
CA ALA A 156 -4.48 10.79 5.70
C ALA A 156 -3.02 10.84 6.18
N ASN A 157 -2.81 10.65 7.48
CA ASN A 157 -1.45 10.52 8.04
C ASN A 157 -0.96 9.07 8.04
N ASN A 158 -1.87 8.13 7.79
CA ASN A 158 -1.61 6.69 7.80
C ASN A 158 -1.90 6.13 6.42
N GLY A 159 -1.11 5.14 5.99
CA GLY A 159 -1.28 4.45 4.72
C GLY A 159 -1.25 2.94 4.90
N ILE A 160 -1.84 2.24 3.94
CA ILE A 160 -1.71 0.80 3.78
C ILE A 160 -1.46 0.47 2.31
N HIS A 161 -0.44 -0.36 2.05
CA HIS A 161 -0.07 -0.84 0.71
C HIS A 161 -0.05 -2.37 0.65
N TRP A 162 0.10 -2.92 -0.56
CA TRP A 162 0.12 -4.36 -0.85
C TRP A 162 -1.15 -5.09 -0.42
N VAL A 163 -2.30 -4.56 -0.82
CA VAL A 163 -3.63 -5.17 -0.59
C VAL A 163 -3.98 -6.25 -1.63
N HIS A 164 -2.98 -6.86 -2.26
CA HIS A 164 -3.16 -7.88 -3.29
C HIS A 164 -2.38 -9.16 -2.92
N SER A 165 -2.80 -10.29 -3.51
CA SER A 165 -2.03 -11.53 -3.40
C SER A 165 -0.74 -11.42 -4.23
N ASN A 166 0.35 -11.98 -3.73
CA ASN A 166 1.57 -12.24 -4.48
C ASN A 166 1.97 -13.72 -4.34
N ASP A 167 2.77 -14.22 -5.27
CA ASP A 167 3.22 -15.61 -5.34
C ASP A 167 4.72 -15.78 -5.03
N GLN A 168 5.36 -14.74 -4.46
CA GLN A 168 6.77 -14.75 -4.10
C GLN A 168 7.03 -15.23 -2.67
N PRO A 169 8.27 -15.63 -2.33
CA PRO A 169 8.65 -15.80 -0.94
C PRO A 169 8.49 -14.47 -0.21
N ILE A 170 7.52 -14.44 0.71
CA ILE A 170 7.27 -13.36 1.67
C ILE A 170 8.59 -13.06 2.40
N SER A 171 9.14 -11.85 2.18
CA SER A 171 10.07 -11.23 3.12
C SER A 171 9.25 -10.46 4.15
N PRO A 172 9.09 -10.98 5.39
CA PRO A 172 8.25 -10.34 6.39
C PRO A 172 8.71 -8.89 6.64
N GLY A 173 7.77 -7.95 6.63
CA GLY A 173 8.06 -6.51 6.77
C GLY A 173 8.52 -5.80 5.50
N HIS A 174 8.69 -6.52 4.38
CA HIS A 174 9.09 -5.94 3.08
C HIS A 174 8.17 -6.32 1.92
N THR A 175 7.56 -7.51 1.99
CA THR A 175 6.56 -8.00 1.03
C THR A 175 5.57 -8.86 1.80
N THR A 176 4.28 -8.69 1.57
CA THR A 176 3.25 -9.55 2.18
C THR A 176 2.14 -9.84 1.19
N ASN A 177 1.42 -10.93 1.41
CA ASN A 177 0.16 -11.15 0.73
C ASN A 177 -0.90 -10.33 1.43
N GLY A 178 -1.63 -9.53 0.68
CA GLY A 178 -2.76 -8.78 1.19
C GLY A 178 -4.04 -9.14 0.47
N TRP A 179 -5.08 -8.43 0.89
CA TRP A 179 -6.38 -8.44 0.24
C TRP A 179 -7.10 -7.13 0.53
N LEU A 180 -8.02 -6.80 -0.35
CA LEU A 180 -9.03 -5.77 -0.15
C LEU A 180 -10.38 -6.42 -0.45
N LYS A 181 -11.29 -6.44 0.53
CA LYS A 181 -12.58 -7.11 0.40
C LYS A 181 -13.71 -6.19 0.85
N GLU A 182 -14.85 -6.32 0.20
CA GLU A 182 -16.08 -5.70 0.68
C GLU A 182 -16.60 -6.44 1.91
N VAL A 183 -17.21 -5.71 2.84
CA VAL A 183 -17.96 -6.27 3.95
C VAL A 183 -19.41 -5.88 3.79
N ASP A 184 -20.30 -6.86 3.72
CA ASP A 184 -21.72 -6.61 3.57
C ASP A 184 -22.35 -6.05 4.87
N SER A 185 -23.60 -5.58 4.76
CA SER A 185 -24.34 -5.04 5.91
C SER A 185 -24.58 -6.02 7.08
N SER A 186 -24.41 -7.33 6.84
CA SER A 186 -24.49 -8.38 7.86
C SER A 186 -23.13 -8.71 8.48
N GLY A 187 -22.06 -8.05 8.02
CA GLY A 187 -20.69 -8.29 8.46
C GLY A 187 -20.00 -9.46 7.75
N ASN A 188 -20.58 -10.00 6.67
CA ASN A 188 -19.92 -11.04 5.90
C ASN A 188 -18.86 -10.42 4.98
N VAL A 189 -17.69 -11.04 4.96
CA VAL A 189 -16.57 -10.66 4.11
C VAL A 189 -16.73 -11.29 2.73
N GLY A 190 -16.63 -10.47 1.68
CA GLY A 190 -16.75 -10.89 0.29
C GLY A 190 -15.45 -11.44 -0.32
N ASP A 191 -15.42 -11.54 -1.65
CA ASP A 191 -14.22 -11.94 -2.38
C ASP A 191 -13.17 -10.82 -2.42
N ASN A 192 -11.91 -11.20 -2.68
CA ASN A 192 -10.82 -10.23 -2.85
C ASN A 192 -11.01 -9.42 -4.14
N LEU A 193 -11.01 -8.10 -4.02
CA LEU A 193 -11.13 -7.13 -5.10
C LEU A 193 -9.85 -7.03 -5.95
N GLU A 194 -8.71 -7.47 -5.41
CA GLU A 194 -7.39 -7.49 -6.06
C GLU A 194 -6.81 -8.91 -6.13
N GLY A 195 -7.53 -9.79 -6.85
CA GLY A 195 -7.18 -11.20 -7.01
C GLY A 195 -6.61 -11.60 -8.38
N ALA A 196 -6.48 -10.67 -9.33
CA ALA A 196 -6.01 -11.01 -10.68
C ALA A 196 -4.52 -11.37 -10.67
N SER A 197 -4.16 -12.48 -11.32
CA SER A 197 -2.78 -13.01 -11.30
C SER A 197 -1.96 -12.72 -12.54
N GLU A 198 -2.56 -12.10 -13.57
CA GLU A 198 -1.94 -11.85 -14.88
C GLU A 198 -0.60 -11.11 -14.76
N TYR A 199 -0.47 -10.22 -13.78
CA TYR A 199 0.70 -9.35 -13.59
C TYR A 199 1.57 -9.72 -12.39
N PHE A 200 1.38 -10.88 -11.73
CA PHE A 200 2.22 -11.33 -10.61
C PHE A 200 3.71 -11.38 -10.98
N CYS A 201 4.00 -11.67 -12.25
CA CYS A 201 5.35 -11.74 -12.80
C CYS A 201 6.14 -10.41 -12.67
N LEU A 202 5.49 -9.25 -12.54
CA LEU A 202 6.17 -7.96 -12.39
C LEU A 202 6.95 -7.83 -11.09
N TRP A 203 6.61 -8.63 -10.08
CA TRP A 203 7.30 -8.70 -8.79
C TRP A 203 8.21 -9.92 -8.66
N HIS A 204 8.44 -10.65 -9.75
CA HIS A 204 9.42 -11.73 -9.80
C HIS A 204 10.83 -11.21 -10.19
N SER A 205 11.84 -12.02 -9.87
CA SER A 205 13.22 -11.85 -10.37
C SER A 205 13.26 -11.83 -11.91
N PRO A 206 14.24 -11.16 -12.57
CA PRO A 206 14.33 -10.98 -14.02
C PRO A 206 14.40 -12.27 -14.87
N THR A 207 14.40 -13.44 -14.25
CA THR A 207 14.54 -14.75 -14.88
C THR A 207 13.22 -15.49 -15.06
N THR A 208 12.10 -14.94 -14.56
CA THR A 208 10.78 -15.54 -14.77
C THR A 208 10.16 -14.91 -16.02
N ASP A 209 9.98 -15.71 -17.08
CA ASP A 209 9.34 -15.27 -18.33
C ASP A 209 7.92 -14.80 -18.05
N CYS A 210 7.74 -13.48 -18.04
CA CYS A 210 6.45 -12.82 -18.10
C CYS A 210 5.83 -13.07 -19.49
N ASN A 211 5.04 -14.15 -19.64
CA ASN A 211 4.14 -14.32 -20.79
C ASN A 211 2.95 -13.36 -20.70
N LEU A 212 3.25 -12.06 -20.73
CA LEU A 212 2.25 -11.00 -20.79
C LEU A 212 1.56 -11.04 -22.16
N PRO A 213 0.27 -10.72 -22.26
CA PRO A 213 -0.45 -10.77 -23.53
C PRO A 213 0.21 -9.85 -24.57
N THR A 214 0.42 -10.35 -25.79
CA THR A 214 1.11 -9.63 -26.87
C THR A 214 0.25 -8.56 -27.57
N ASP A 215 -1.01 -8.39 -27.17
CA ASP A 215 -2.07 -7.85 -28.05
C ASP A 215 -2.57 -6.44 -27.69
N ALA A 216 -1.93 -5.70 -26.79
CA ALA A 216 -2.27 -4.29 -26.54
C ALA A 216 -1.72 -3.36 -27.66
N PRO A 217 -2.28 -2.15 -27.92
CA PRO A 217 -1.82 -1.21 -28.95
C PRO A 217 -0.76 -0.19 -28.50
N LEU A 218 0.27 -0.01 -29.35
CA LEU A 218 1.53 0.72 -29.08
C LEU A 218 1.34 2.16 -28.58
N VAL A 219 1.89 2.47 -27.40
CA VAL A 219 2.15 3.86 -26.96
C VAL A 219 3.66 4.13 -27.01
N PRO A 220 4.15 5.11 -27.79
CA PRO A 220 5.58 5.37 -27.92
C PRO A 220 6.16 6.07 -26.67
N TYR A 221 7.27 5.57 -26.12
CA TYR A 221 8.01 6.24 -25.03
C TYR A 221 9.53 5.99 -25.08
N THR A 222 10.30 6.96 -24.58
CA THR A 222 11.77 7.06 -24.62
C THR A 222 12.43 6.63 -23.29
N PRO A 223 13.51 5.83 -23.31
CA PRO A 223 13.98 5.10 -22.13
C PRO A 223 14.77 5.96 -21.12
N ARG A 224 14.53 5.73 -19.82
CA ARG A 224 15.53 5.87 -18.75
C ARG A 224 15.49 4.61 -17.87
N SER A 225 16.64 3.95 -17.72
CA SER A 225 16.85 2.67 -17.06
C SER A 225 16.87 2.77 -15.53
N ILE A 226 15.97 2.07 -14.83
CA ILE A 226 16.02 1.82 -13.37
C ILE A 226 15.49 0.40 -13.09
N SER A 227 16.13 -0.30 -12.16
CA SER A 227 15.78 -1.66 -11.70
C SER A 227 14.44 -1.69 -10.94
N ILE A 228 13.63 -2.72 -11.17
CA ILE A 228 12.26 -2.89 -10.65
C ILE A 228 12.22 -3.05 -9.12
N ALA A 229 13.28 -3.62 -8.53
CA ALA A 229 13.43 -3.77 -7.08
C ALA A 229 13.57 -2.44 -6.31
N GLN A 230 13.91 -1.34 -7.01
CA GLN A 230 13.98 -0.02 -6.37
C GLN A 230 12.63 0.69 -6.34
N SER A 231 11.65 0.32 -7.16
CA SER A 231 10.32 0.96 -7.14
C SER A 231 9.53 0.62 -5.87
N ALA A 232 9.66 -0.61 -5.36
CA ALA A 232 8.99 -1.05 -4.12
C ALA A 232 9.56 -0.41 -2.85
N LEU A 233 10.71 0.28 -2.94
CA LEU A 233 11.44 0.88 -1.82
C LEU A 233 11.57 2.41 -1.94
N LEU A 234 10.97 3.02 -2.97
CA LEU A 234 10.90 4.47 -2.98
C LEU A 234 9.89 4.90 -1.91
N PRO A 235 10.23 5.86 -1.05
CA PRO A 235 9.21 6.55 -0.29
C PRO A 235 8.31 7.24 -1.32
N TRP A 236 7.07 6.76 -1.39
CA TRP A 236 5.97 7.35 -2.13
C TRP A 236 5.43 8.43 -1.22
#